data_AF-A0A1F4X5N5-F1
#
_entry.id   AF-A0A1F4X5N5-F1
#
_cell.length_a   1.000
_cell.length_b   1.000
_cell.length_c   1.000
_cell.angle_alpha   90.00
_cell.angle_beta   90.00
_cell.angle_gamma   90.00
#
_symmetry.space_group_name_H-M   'P 1'
#
loop_
_entity.id
_entity.type
_entity.pdbx_description
1 polymer ?
#
loop_
_entity_poly.entity_id
_entity_poly.type
_entity_poly.pdbx_seq_one_letter_code
_entity_poly.pdbx_strand_id
1 'polypeptide(L)'
;MGCLYQITSPSGKSYIGITNFTAQERWSQHVGEALGSRSKRAISNAIRKYSSDLFDVKTLLIANDAAYLKLMEVKVIAAFKTHTPNGYNMTAGGDGVVDLDSETFKNLLEKRLKTIRSKVYRKKNSETQKALWTEEKRQERSRVVSELWEDENYRNHMSEVHKGWHYSKREREKASIRSKKRWSNPEYVKRHKLMMKKLWQDDEFKKKMAEATTDEVKKKIGVASRKMWSDPEFHAKRSKQMKEYFNLPEVKEKIAEKTRQQMADPEARKKIGEAMCKHRGYIFSKGIKPKNPRSVFYKIWDKIESKITFAELYRFDIESRRISEAVDRGYLVIVK
;
A
#
# COMPACT_ATOMS: atom_id res chain seq x y z
N MET A 1 4.96 -10.58 35.24
CA MET A 1 5.11 -9.78 34.00
C MET A 1 5.67 -8.43 34.41
N GLY A 2 6.71 -7.93 33.75
CA GLY A 2 7.31 -6.63 34.07
C GLY A 2 7.42 -5.73 32.85
N CYS A 3 7.67 -4.44 33.07
CA CYS A 3 7.87 -3.49 31.99
C CYS A 3 9.09 -2.59 32.20
N LEU A 4 9.69 -2.20 31.08
CA LEU A 4 10.67 -1.12 30.96
C LEU A 4 9.92 0.14 30.51
N TYR A 5 10.14 1.25 31.19
CA TYR A 5 9.44 2.50 30.94
C TYR A 5 10.39 3.69 30.86
N GLN A 6 9.91 4.77 30.25
CA GLN A 6 10.56 6.06 30.15
C GLN A 6 9.66 7.14 30.75
N ILE A 7 10.25 8.03 31.53
CA ILE A 7 9.60 9.24 32.04
C ILE A 7 10.37 10.43 31.45
N THR A 8 9.69 11.39 30.84
CA THR A 8 10.29 12.58 30.25
C THR A 8 9.74 13.84 30.91
N SER A 9 10.65 14.70 31.36
CA SER A 9 10.31 16.00 31.97
C SER A 9 10.05 17.08 30.93
N PRO A 10 9.43 18.21 31.32
CA PRO A 10 9.32 19.41 30.47
C PRO A 10 10.67 19.97 30.00
N SER A 11 11.75 19.69 30.75
CA SER A 11 13.10 20.10 30.36
C SER A 11 13.71 19.24 29.23
N GLY A 12 13.01 18.21 28.76
CA GLY A 12 13.48 17.27 27.74
C GLY A 12 14.37 16.15 28.30
N LYS A 13 14.78 16.22 29.57
CA LYS A 13 15.52 15.14 30.25
C LYS A 13 14.61 13.96 30.57
N SER A 14 15.15 12.75 30.47
CA SER A 14 14.40 11.51 30.75
C SER A 14 15.01 10.64 31.86
N TYR A 15 14.17 9.77 32.41
CA TYR A 15 14.50 8.67 33.31
C TYR A 15 14.03 7.35 32.68
N ILE A 16 14.86 6.31 32.75
CA ILE A 16 14.53 4.95 32.34
C ILE A 16 14.49 4.05 33.56
N GLY A 17 13.50 3.18 33.66
CA GLY A 17 13.46 2.21 34.74
C GLY A 17 12.69 0.95 34.36
N ILE A 18 12.89 -0.09 35.16
CA ILE A 18 12.09 -1.32 35.10
C ILE A 18 11.15 -1.46 36.32
N THR A 19 10.06 -2.18 36.15
CA THR A 19 9.10 -2.48 37.22
C THR A 19 8.37 -3.80 36.95
N ASN A 20 7.87 -4.45 38.01
CA ASN A 20 6.94 -5.59 37.90
C ASN A 20 5.46 -5.16 37.79
N PHE A 21 5.20 -3.85 37.85
CA PHE A 21 3.90 -3.23 37.67
C PHE A 21 3.78 -2.62 36.26
N THR A 22 2.71 -1.89 35.98
CA THR A 22 2.62 -0.99 34.82
C THR A 22 3.49 0.25 35.02
N ALA A 23 3.81 0.94 33.92
CA ALA A 23 4.57 2.20 33.97
C ALA A 23 3.82 3.28 34.75
N GLN A 24 2.49 3.34 34.59
CA GLN A 24 1.60 4.28 35.28
C GLN A 24 1.57 4.01 36.79
N GLU A 25 1.43 2.77 37.22
CA GLU A 25 1.48 2.43 38.65
C GLU A 25 2.84 2.78 39.26
N ARG A 26 3.94 2.50 38.55
CA ARG A 26 5.28 2.87 39.02
C ARG A 26 5.48 4.38 39.03
N TRP A 27 4.86 5.12 38.11
CA TRP A 27 4.87 6.57 38.13
C TRP A 27 4.15 7.15 39.35
N SER A 28 2.96 6.67 39.68
CA SER A 28 2.25 7.08 40.90
C SER A 28 3.09 6.86 42.16
N GLN A 29 3.86 5.77 42.21
CA GLN A 29 4.82 5.54 43.30
C GLN A 29 5.96 6.56 43.30
N HIS A 30 6.55 6.89 42.14
CA HIS A 30 7.58 7.94 42.06
C HIS A 30 7.07 9.31 42.52
N VAL A 31 5.83 9.66 42.17
CA VAL A 31 5.19 10.90 42.63
C VAL A 31 4.99 10.88 44.14
N GLY A 32 4.44 9.79 44.69
CA GLY A 32 4.29 9.60 46.14
C GLY A 32 5.63 9.67 46.88
N GLU A 33 6.67 9.00 46.37
CA GLU A 33 8.04 9.04 46.92
C GLU A 33 8.60 10.46 46.91
N ALA A 34 8.34 11.24 45.85
CA ALA A 34 8.85 12.60 45.72
C ALA A 34 8.16 13.61 46.66
N LEU A 35 6.89 13.41 46.98
CA LEU A 35 6.09 14.28 47.85
C LEU A 35 6.18 13.87 49.32
N GLY A 36 6.24 12.56 49.61
CA GLY A 36 6.22 12.02 50.98
C GLY A 36 7.59 11.82 51.63
N SER A 37 8.68 11.78 50.86
CA SER A 37 10.03 11.51 51.40
C SER A 37 11.07 12.56 50.95
N ARG A 38 12.08 12.84 51.80
CA ARG A 38 13.30 13.61 51.43
C ARG A 38 14.23 12.80 50.49
N SER A 39 13.69 12.00 49.58
CA SER A 39 14.46 11.28 48.58
C SER A 39 15.35 12.25 47.80
N LYS A 40 16.67 12.00 47.83
CA LYS A 40 17.70 12.76 47.13
C LYS A 40 17.87 12.32 45.66
N ARG A 41 16.98 11.45 45.15
CA ARG A 41 17.02 10.97 43.75
C ARG A 41 16.79 12.12 42.77
N ALA A 42 17.51 12.10 41.65
CA ALA A 42 17.42 13.14 40.62
C ALA A 42 15.99 13.29 40.05
N ILE A 43 15.29 12.17 39.83
CA ILE A 43 13.90 12.17 39.34
C ILE A 43 12.94 12.78 40.37
N SER A 44 13.11 12.51 41.67
CA SER A 44 12.27 13.09 42.72
C SER A 44 12.45 14.61 42.82
N ASN A 45 13.68 15.10 42.66
CA ASN A 45 13.96 16.54 42.57
C ASN A 45 13.27 17.18 41.35
N ALA A 46 13.26 16.50 40.21
CA ALA A 46 12.61 16.99 39.00
C ALA A 46 11.09 17.06 39.15
N ILE A 47 10.47 16.06 39.76
CA ILE A 47 9.02 16.03 40.02
C ILE A 47 8.61 17.23 40.88
N ARG A 48 9.33 17.49 41.98
CA ARG A 48 9.08 18.66 42.84
C ARG A 48 9.26 20.00 42.11
N LYS A 49 10.13 20.04 41.11
CA LYS A 49 10.43 21.27 40.36
C LYS A 49 9.38 21.59 39.29
N TYR A 50 8.92 20.60 38.53
CA TYR A 50 8.12 20.83 37.31
C TYR A 50 6.64 20.44 37.43
N SER A 51 6.17 20.03 38.61
CA SER A 51 4.88 19.35 38.82
C SER A 51 4.80 17.99 38.11
N SER A 52 4.11 17.02 38.73
CA SER A 52 3.94 15.68 38.16
C SER A 52 3.13 15.67 36.86
N ASP A 53 2.21 16.61 36.69
CA ASP A 53 1.25 16.58 35.58
C ASP A 53 1.87 16.90 34.22
N LEU A 54 3.07 17.50 34.23
CA LEU A 54 3.80 17.88 33.02
C LEU A 54 4.80 16.81 32.53
N PHE A 55 4.84 15.64 33.17
CA PHE A 55 5.71 14.54 32.76
C PHE A 55 5.01 13.58 31.80
N ASP A 56 5.74 13.16 30.77
CA ASP A 56 5.30 12.14 29.81
C ASP A 56 5.82 10.76 30.22
N VAL A 57 4.91 9.81 30.47
CA VAL A 57 5.23 8.45 30.93
C VAL A 57 4.88 7.43 29.85
N LYS A 58 5.89 6.68 29.39
CA LYS A 58 5.75 5.73 28.28
C LYS A 58 6.28 4.35 28.65
N THR A 59 5.49 3.32 28.35
CA THR A 59 5.96 1.93 28.38
C THR A 59 6.73 1.61 27.11
N LEU A 60 8.01 1.26 27.23
CA LEU A 60 8.88 0.94 26.10
C LEU A 60 8.82 -0.55 25.72
N LEU A 61 8.79 -1.43 26.72
CA LEU A 61 8.84 -2.87 26.53
C LEU A 61 8.13 -3.59 27.69
N ILE A 62 7.35 -4.62 27.37
CA ILE A 62 6.78 -5.55 28.36
C ILE A 62 7.41 -6.92 28.14
N ALA A 63 7.90 -7.53 29.22
CA ALA A 63 8.49 -8.87 29.17
C ALA A 63 8.24 -9.65 30.47
N ASN A 64 8.21 -10.97 30.36
CA ASN A 64 8.09 -11.88 31.51
C ASN A 64 9.44 -12.32 32.08
N ASP A 65 10.54 -11.74 31.60
CA ASP A 65 11.90 -12.12 31.93
C ASP A 65 12.63 -10.91 32.54
N ALA A 66 12.88 -11.00 33.84
CA ALA A 66 13.54 -9.93 34.60
C ALA A 66 14.99 -9.69 34.12
N ALA A 67 15.72 -10.74 33.71
CA ALA A 67 17.09 -10.58 33.21
C ALA A 67 17.10 -9.82 31.88
N TYR A 68 16.12 -10.11 31.01
CA TYR A 68 15.96 -9.36 29.76
C TYR A 68 15.59 -7.89 30.00
N LEU A 69 14.71 -7.60 30.96
CA LEU A 69 14.36 -6.22 31.32
C LEU A 69 15.56 -5.44 31.86
N LYS A 70 16.34 -6.02 32.79
CA LYS A 70 17.58 -5.42 33.30
C LYS A 70 18.57 -5.13 32.18
N LEU A 71 18.72 -6.06 31.24
CA LEU A 71 19.60 -5.85 30.09
C LEU A 71 19.13 -4.68 29.20
N MET A 72 17.83 -4.64 28.90
CA MET A 72 17.26 -3.60 28.06
C MET A 72 17.31 -2.24 28.74
N GLU A 73 17.20 -2.18 30.06
CA GLU A 73 17.39 -0.95 30.86
C GLU A 73 18.76 -0.32 30.59
N VAL A 74 19.85 -1.08 30.74
CA VAL A 74 21.22 -0.59 30.48
C VAL A 74 21.37 -0.05 29.06
N LYS A 75 20.88 -0.79 28.07
CA LYS A 75 20.97 -0.37 26.66
C LYS A 75 20.18 0.90 26.37
N VAL A 76 18.99 1.02 26.95
CA VAL A 76 18.12 2.18 26.73
C VAL A 76 18.65 3.40 27.46
N ILE A 77 19.19 3.26 28.68
CA ILE A 77 19.87 4.37 29.39
C ILE A 77 21.03 4.92 28.56
N ALA A 78 21.86 4.04 27.99
CA ALA A 78 22.97 4.44 27.13
C ALA A 78 22.49 5.08 25.82
N ALA A 79 21.50 4.48 25.14
CA ALA A 79 20.98 4.96 23.86
C ALA A 79 20.30 6.32 23.97
N PHE A 80 19.51 6.54 25.03
CA PHE A 80 18.79 7.79 25.29
C PHE A 80 19.61 8.80 26.10
N LYS A 81 20.84 8.44 26.50
CA LYS A 81 21.76 9.26 27.30
C LYS A 81 21.09 9.81 28.57
N THR A 82 20.31 8.98 29.26
CA THR A 82 19.51 9.40 30.41
C THR A 82 20.30 9.40 31.73
N HIS A 83 21.58 9.06 31.68
CA HIS A 83 22.49 9.17 32.82
C HIS A 83 22.71 10.63 33.22
N THR A 84 22.76 10.90 34.53
CA THR A 84 23.06 12.23 35.08
C THR A 84 24.49 12.65 34.64
N PRO A 85 24.72 13.89 34.18
CA PRO A 85 23.85 15.08 34.26
C PRO A 85 22.84 15.28 33.11
N ASN A 86 22.91 14.46 32.06
CA ASN A 86 22.10 14.62 30.84
C ASN A 86 20.66 14.11 31.00
N GLY A 87 20.42 13.15 31.89
CA GLY A 87 19.08 12.74 32.33
C GLY A 87 18.98 12.58 33.84
N TYR A 88 18.08 11.71 34.29
CA TYR A 88 17.79 11.48 35.72
C TYR A 88 18.24 10.12 36.25
N ASN A 89 18.73 9.21 35.41
CA ASN A 89 19.32 7.96 35.88
C ASN A 89 20.63 8.29 36.63
N MET A 90 20.75 7.81 37.87
CA MET A 90 21.96 8.01 38.68
C MET A 90 22.95 6.85 38.54
N THR A 91 22.50 5.72 38.02
CA THR A 91 23.31 4.54 37.70
C THR A 91 23.16 4.23 36.21
N ALA A 92 24.06 3.42 35.66
CA ALA A 92 23.94 2.91 34.29
C ALA A 92 22.77 1.91 34.11
N GLY A 93 22.06 1.57 35.19
CA GLY A 93 21.04 0.52 35.25
C GLY A 93 21.64 -0.85 35.58
N GLY A 94 20.77 -1.85 35.73
CA GLY A 94 21.22 -3.24 35.87
C GLY A 94 21.62 -3.70 37.27
N ASP A 95 21.08 -3.11 38.35
CA ASP A 95 21.38 -3.56 39.72
C ASP A 95 21.21 -5.10 39.87
N GLY A 96 22.32 -5.79 40.16
CA GLY A 96 22.46 -7.26 40.22
C GLY A 96 22.92 -7.96 38.93
N VAL A 97 23.25 -7.23 37.87
CA VAL A 97 24.01 -7.77 36.72
C VAL A 97 25.48 -7.70 37.13
N VAL A 98 26.02 -8.85 37.54
CA VAL A 98 27.48 -9.07 37.63
C VAL A 98 28.10 -8.49 36.36
N ASP A 99 29.20 -7.74 36.48
CA ASP A 99 30.00 -7.27 35.35
C ASP A 99 30.40 -8.46 34.47
N LEU A 100 29.46 -8.87 33.61
CA LEU A 100 29.66 -9.95 32.67
C LEU A 100 30.54 -9.34 31.60
N ASP A 101 31.75 -9.89 31.46
CA ASP A 101 32.64 -9.50 30.39
C ASP A 101 31.86 -9.50 29.05
N SER A 102 32.31 -8.65 28.13
CA SER A 102 31.64 -8.42 26.85
C SER A 102 31.37 -9.70 26.07
N GLU A 103 32.20 -10.73 26.23
CA GLU A 103 32.14 -11.99 25.52
C GLU A 103 31.13 -12.95 26.15
N THR A 104 31.13 -13.11 27.49
CA THR A 104 30.11 -13.86 28.21
C THR A 104 28.72 -13.27 27.98
N PHE A 105 28.64 -11.94 27.90
CA PHE A 105 27.43 -11.22 27.53
C PHE A 105 26.96 -11.51 26.09
N LYS A 106 27.85 -11.44 25.09
CA LYS A 106 27.53 -11.80 23.70
C LYS A 106 27.04 -13.24 23.61
N ASN A 107 27.70 -14.17 24.31
CA ASN A 107 27.35 -15.59 24.33
C ASN A 107 25.97 -15.86 24.93
N LEU A 108 25.61 -15.19 26.04
CA LEU A 108 24.27 -15.27 26.62
C LEU A 108 23.21 -14.68 25.69
N LEU A 109 23.51 -13.54 25.07
CA LEU A 109 22.63 -12.91 24.10
C LEU A 109 22.41 -13.79 22.86
N GLU A 110 23.47 -14.38 22.31
CA GLU A 110 23.38 -15.31 21.18
C GLU A 110 22.56 -16.55 21.51
N LYS A 111 22.83 -17.20 22.65
CA LYS A 111 22.04 -18.34 23.14
C LYS A 111 20.57 -17.95 23.26
N ARG A 112 20.27 -16.77 23.82
CA ARG A 112 18.89 -16.29 23.97
C ARG A 112 18.24 -15.93 22.64
N LEU A 113 18.94 -15.27 21.74
CA LEU A 113 18.45 -14.95 20.39
C LEU A 113 18.17 -16.23 19.61
N LYS A 114 19.01 -17.26 19.75
CA LYS A 114 18.78 -18.60 19.16
C LYS A 114 17.50 -19.22 19.72
N THR A 115 17.28 -19.15 21.03
CA THR A 115 16.04 -19.60 21.67
C THR A 115 14.82 -18.82 21.19
N ILE A 116 14.87 -17.48 21.16
CA ILE A 116 13.76 -16.63 20.71
C ILE A 116 13.45 -16.85 19.22
N ARG A 117 14.47 -17.11 18.40
CA ARG A 117 14.32 -17.43 16.97
C ARG A 117 13.84 -18.86 16.72
N SER A 118 13.94 -19.76 17.73
CA SER A 118 13.49 -21.14 17.60
C SER A 118 12.00 -21.21 17.29
N LYS A 119 11.62 -22.17 16.44
CA LYS A 119 10.21 -22.38 16.07
C LYS A 119 9.35 -22.71 17.30
N VAL A 120 9.89 -23.48 18.24
CA VAL A 120 9.20 -23.91 19.47
C VAL A 120 8.85 -22.71 20.34
N TYR A 121 9.82 -21.83 20.63
CA TYR A 121 9.57 -20.63 21.42
C TYR A 121 8.59 -19.68 20.73
N ARG A 122 8.75 -19.47 19.41
CA ARG A 122 7.82 -18.63 18.64
C ARG A 122 6.39 -19.15 18.68
N LYS A 123 6.20 -20.47 18.57
CA LYS A 123 4.88 -21.11 18.65
C LYS A 123 4.28 -20.91 20.04
N LYS A 124 5.01 -21.26 21.10
CA LYS A 124 4.57 -21.07 22.50
C LYS A 124 4.23 -19.61 22.80
N ASN A 125 5.10 -18.67 22.43
CA ASN A 125 4.85 -17.25 22.63
C ASN A 125 3.64 -16.76 21.82
N SER A 126 3.47 -17.24 20.57
CA SER A 126 2.27 -16.92 19.78
C SER A 126 0.99 -17.47 20.42
N GLU A 127 1.02 -18.69 20.97
CA GLU A 127 -0.13 -19.29 21.67
C GLU A 127 -0.45 -18.51 22.93
N THR A 128 0.56 -18.14 23.71
CA THR A 128 0.39 -17.35 24.93
C THR A 128 -0.20 -15.97 24.62
N GLN A 129 0.29 -15.30 23.57
CA GLN A 129 -0.25 -14.02 23.12
C GLN A 129 -1.68 -14.17 22.59
N LYS A 130 -1.98 -15.21 21.81
CA LYS A 130 -3.34 -15.46 21.33
C LYS A 130 -4.31 -15.74 22.48
N ALA A 131 -3.88 -16.50 23.50
CA ALA A 131 -4.68 -16.78 24.68
C ALA A 131 -4.93 -15.52 25.53
N LEU A 132 -3.97 -14.58 25.57
CA LEU A 132 -4.14 -13.28 26.22
C LEU A 132 -5.16 -12.37 25.49
N TRP A 133 -5.28 -12.50 24.17
CA TRP A 133 -6.25 -11.78 23.35
C TRP A 133 -7.59 -12.52 23.31
N THR A 134 -8.34 -12.46 24.40
CA THR A 134 -9.75 -12.89 24.43
C THR A 134 -10.62 -11.99 23.57
N GLU A 135 -11.81 -12.47 23.19
CA GLU A 135 -12.74 -11.67 22.38
C GLU A 135 -13.17 -10.38 23.09
N GLU A 136 -13.42 -10.46 24.40
CA GLU A 136 -13.72 -9.31 25.24
C GLU A 136 -12.63 -8.23 25.16
N LYS A 137 -11.35 -8.61 25.30
CA LYS A 137 -10.22 -7.66 25.18
C LYS A 137 -10.09 -7.07 23.78
N ARG A 138 -10.47 -7.81 22.73
CA ARG A 138 -10.49 -7.27 21.36
C ARG A 138 -11.58 -6.24 21.20
N GLN A 139 -12.78 -6.51 21.70
CA GLN A 139 -13.92 -5.60 21.65
C GLN A 139 -13.66 -4.35 22.49
N GLU A 140 -13.14 -4.50 23.71
CA GLU A 140 -12.72 -3.40 24.57
C GLU A 140 -11.68 -2.52 23.87
N ARG A 141 -10.62 -3.14 23.32
CA ARG A 141 -9.60 -2.40 22.58
C ARG A 141 -10.17 -1.69 21.35
N SER A 142 -11.10 -2.33 20.63
CA SER A 142 -11.77 -1.71 19.49
C SER A 142 -12.59 -0.50 19.92
N ARG A 143 -13.34 -0.60 21.02
CA ARG A 143 -14.13 0.49 21.58
C ARG A 143 -13.24 1.66 21.99
N VAL A 144 -12.20 1.40 22.78
CA VAL A 144 -11.23 2.42 23.22
C VAL A 144 -10.57 3.10 22.02
N VAL A 145 -10.18 2.33 21.00
CA VAL A 145 -9.61 2.91 19.78
C VAL A 145 -10.65 3.77 19.07
N SER A 146 -11.88 3.30 18.88
CA SER A 146 -12.95 4.08 18.25
C SER A 146 -13.21 5.40 18.98
N GLU A 147 -13.28 5.37 20.31
CA GLU A 147 -13.46 6.56 21.16
C GLU A 147 -12.27 7.52 21.03
N LEU A 148 -11.03 7.02 21.03
CA LEU A 148 -9.85 7.84 20.76
C LEU A 148 -9.89 8.50 19.37
N TRP A 149 -10.47 7.84 18.37
CA TRP A 149 -10.63 8.44 17.02
C TRP A 149 -11.67 9.56 16.99
N GLU A 150 -12.58 9.64 17.95
CA GLU A 150 -13.54 10.76 18.06
C GLU A 150 -12.82 12.06 18.44
N ASP A 151 -11.78 11.98 19.27
CA ASP A 151 -10.91 13.13 19.60
C ASP A 151 -10.14 13.63 18.36
N GLU A 152 -10.36 14.89 18.03
CA GLU A 152 -9.72 15.58 16.92
C GLU A 152 -8.19 15.67 17.08
N ASN A 153 -7.69 15.88 18.30
CA ASN A 153 -6.26 15.97 18.57
C ASN A 153 -5.56 14.64 18.31
N TYR A 154 -6.15 13.54 18.78
CA TYR A 154 -5.64 12.19 18.53
C TYR A 154 -5.68 11.85 17.04
N ARG A 155 -6.80 12.14 16.35
CA ARG A 155 -6.94 11.91 14.91
C ARG A 155 -5.89 12.66 14.10
N ASN A 156 -5.66 13.93 14.42
CA ASN A 156 -4.66 14.76 13.75
C ASN A 156 -3.25 14.27 14.04
N HIS A 157 -2.92 13.92 15.29
CA HIS A 157 -1.64 13.32 15.65
C HIS A 157 -1.40 12.02 14.88
N MET A 158 -2.37 11.11 14.85
CA MET A 158 -2.28 9.85 14.10
C MET A 158 -2.14 10.07 12.60
N SER A 159 -2.80 11.09 12.04
CA SER A 159 -2.64 11.51 10.65
C SER A 159 -1.21 11.96 10.36
N GLU A 160 -0.61 12.80 11.21
CA GLU A 160 0.78 13.26 11.06
C GLU A 160 1.79 12.13 11.22
N VAL A 161 1.58 11.21 12.18
CA VAL A 161 2.42 10.01 12.34
C VAL A 161 2.36 9.14 11.08
N HIS A 162 1.16 8.89 10.55
CA HIS A 162 0.97 8.12 9.31
C HIS A 162 1.61 8.82 8.10
N LYS A 163 1.48 10.14 7.98
CA LYS A 163 2.18 10.93 6.97
C LYS A 163 3.69 10.72 7.08
N GLY A 164 4.28 10.90 8.26
CA GLY A 164 5.72 10.71 8.48
C GLY A 164 6.22 9.31 8.05
N TRP A 165 5.45 8.26 8.36
CA TRP A 165 5.78 6.89 7.96
C TRP A 165 5.73 6.71 6.43
N HIS A 166 4.70 7.26 5.79
CA HIS A 166 4.51 7.19 4.34
C HIS A 166 5.41 8.14 3.54
N TYR A 167 5.94 9.21 4.12
CA TYR A 167 6.79 10.16 3.38
C TYR A 167 8.27 9.79 3.38
N SER A 168 8.75 9.06 4.39
CA SER A 168 10.16 8.66 4.41
C SER A 168 10.52 7.82 3.18
N LYS A 169 11.50 8.29 2.40
CA LYS A 169 11.91 7.66 1.12
C LYS A 169 12.24 6.17 1.31
N ARG A 170 12.92 5.85 2.42
CA ARG A 170 13.31 4.49 2.81
C ARG A 170 12.11 3.58 3.08
N GLU A 171 11.10 4.03 3.84
CA GLU A 171 9.92 3.19 4.11
C GLU A 171 9.07 3.01 2.86
N ARG A 172 8.93 4.05 2.01
CA ARG A 172 8.25 3.93 0.71
C ARG A 172 8.90 2.90 -0.19
N GLU A 173 10.23 2.88 -0.24
CA GLU A 173 10.96 1.91 -1.05
C GLU A 173 10.77 0.49 -0.51
N LYS A 174 10.90 0.28 0.81
CA LYS A 174 10.60 -1.01 1.43
C LYS A 174 9.16 -1.47 1.15
N ALA A 175 8.18 -0.57 1.26
CA ALA A 175 6.78 -0.86 0.96
C ALA A 175 6.59 -1.21 -0.52
N SER A 176 7.25 -0.50 -1.43
CA SER A 176 7.25 -0.78 -2.87
C SER A 176 7.84 -2.15 -3.17
N ILE A 177 8.98 -2.51 -2.58
CA ILE A 177 9.62 -3.83 -2.74
C ILE A 177 8.68 -4.94 -2.23
N ARG A 178 8.10 -4.77 -1.04
CA ARG A 178 7.12 -5.74 -0.49
C ARG A 178 5.90 -5.89 -1.39
N SER A 179 5.39 -4.79 -1.94
CA SER A 179 4.26 -4.80 -2.87
C SER A 179 4.63 -5.52 -4.17
N LYS A 180 5.73 -5.15 -4.82
CA LYS A 180 6.23 -5.79 -6.05
C LYS A 180 6.44 -7.30 -5.85
N LYS A 181 7.08 -7.71 -4.76
CA LYS A 181 7.28 -9.13 -4.41
C LYS A 181 5.96 -9.88 -4.19
N ARG A 182 4.94 -9.22 -3.65
CA ARG A 182 3.61 -9.80 -3.46
C ARG A 182 2.91 -9.98 -4.81
N TRP A 183 2.97 -8.97 -5.67
CA TRP A 183 2.37 -8.98 -7.01
C TRP A 183 3.10 -9.87 -8.02
N SER A 184 4.38 -10.18 -7.79
CA SER A 184 5.11 -11.15 -8.60
C SER A 184 4.73 -12.60 -8.30
N ASN A 185 4.03 -12.88 -7.19
CA ASN A 185 3.59 -14.23 -6.85
C ASN A 185 2.28 -14.58 -7.61
N PRO A 186 2.29 -15.57 -8.53
CA PRO A 186 1.13 -15.94 -9.33
C PRO A 186 -0.09 -16.38 -8.50
N GLU A 187 0.14 -17.12 -7.41
CA GLU A 187 -0.92 -17.59 -6.50
C GLU A 187 -1.61 -16.42 -5.78
N TYR A 188 -0.85 -15.41 -5.39
CA TYR A 188 -1.42 -14.19 -4.82
C TYR A 188 -2.29 -13.46 -5.84
N VAL A 189 -1.78 -13.28 -7.07
CA VAL A 189 -2.53 -12.61 -8.14
C VAL A 189 -3.83 -13.34 -8.46
N LYS A 190 -3.81 -14.67 -8.54
CA LYS A 190 -5.00 -15.49 -8.79
C LYS A 190 -6.03 -15.34 -7.66
N ARG A 191 -5.61 -15.47 -6.40
CA ARG A 191 -6.49 -15.28 -5.23
C ARG A 191 -7.07 -13.87 -5.17
N HIS A 192 -6.25 -12.86 -5.44
CA HIS A 192 -6.71 -11.47 -5.45
C HIS A 192 -7.74 -11.22 -6.56
N LYS A 193 -7.51 -11.71 -7.78
CA LYS A 193 -8.48 -11.63 -8.89
C LYS A 193 -9.81 -12.32 -8.53
N LEU A 194 -9.76 -13.51 -7.95
CA LEU A 194 -10.96 -14.24 -7.53
C LEU A 194 -11.72 -13.49 -6.44
N MET A 195 -11.02 -13.00 -5.42
CA MET A 195 -11.60 -12.19 -4.35
C MET A 195 -12.28 -10.94 -4.92
N MET A 196 -11.61 -10.18 -5.79
CA MET A 196 -12.19 -8.99 -6.42
C MET A 196 -13.41 -9.34 -7.27
N LYS A 197 -13.38 -10.45 -8.02
CA LYS A 197 -14.54 -10.91 -8.78
C LYS A 197 -15.74 -11.21 -7.88
N LYS A 198 -15.53 -11.86 -6.73
CA LYS A 198 -16.59 -12.15 -5.76
C LYS A 198 -17.14 -10.88 -5.12
N LEU A 199 -16.29 -9.94 -4.72
CA LEU A 199 -16.73 -8.65 -4.19
C LEU A 199 -17.55 -7.85 -5.21
N TRP A 200 -17.18 -7.89 -6.48
CA TRP A 200 -17.95 -7.28 -7.56
C TRP A 200 -19.21 -8.06 -7.97
N GLN A 201 -19.49 -9.21 -7.36
CA GLN A 201 -20.79 -9.87 -7.51
C GLN A 201 -21.78 -9.39 -6.45
N ASP A 202 -21.28 -8.98 -5.28
CA ASP A 202 -22.07 -8.42 -4.19
C ASP A 202 -22.62 -7.03 -4.57
N ASP A 203 -23.94 -6.88 -4.50
CA ASP A 203 -24.66 -5.67 -4.90
C ASP A 203 -24.47 -4.53 -3.89
N GLU A 204 -24.30 -4.83 -2.60
CA GLU A 204 -24.01 -3.81 -1.59
C GLU A 204 -22.64 -3.18 -1.86
N PHE A 205 -21.65 -4.02 -2.18
CA PHE A 205 -20.32 -3.56 -2.56
C PHE A 205 -20.35 -2.72 -3.85
N LYS A 206 -21.09 -3.15 -4.88
CA LYS A 206 -21.27 -2.36 -6.12
C LYS A 206 -21.88 -0.98 -5.83
N LYS A 207 -22.95 -0.95 -5.03
CA LYS A 207 -23.63 0.29 -4.65
C LYS A 207 -22.69 1.23 -3.90
N LYS A 208 -21.96 0.72 -2.91
CA LYS A 208 -20.96 1.49 -2.16
C LYS A 208 -19.85 2.05 -3.07
N MET A 209 -19.37 1.27 -4.02
CA MET A 209 -18.38 1.74 -5.00
C MET A 209 -18.96 2.79 -5.94
N ALA A 210 -20.23 2.68 -6.35
CA ALA A 210 -20.91 3.68 -7.17
C ALA A 210 -21.10 5.00 -6.40
N GLU A 211 -21.55 4.95 -5.14
CA GLU A 211 -21.72 6.11 -4.26
C GLU A 211 -20.39 6.80 -3.95
N ALA A 212 -19.32 6.02 -3.71
CA ALA A 212 -17.97 6.56 -3.53
C ALA A 212 -17.40 7.20 -4.81
N THR A 213 -17.92 6.82 -5.98
CA THR A 213 -17.50 7.37 -7.27
C THR A 213 -18.37 8.56 -7.64
N THR A 214 -18.29 9.63 -6.83
CA THR A 214 -18.97 10.89 -7.11
C THR A 214 -18.39 11.57 -8.36
N ASP A 215 -19.15 12.47 -8.98
CA ASP A 215 -18.69 13.18 -10.18
C ASP A 215 -17.47 14.05 -9.91
N GLU A 216 -17.32 14.57 -8.69
CA GLU A 216 -16.09 15.25 -8.26
C GLU A 216 -14.88 14.31 -8.25
N VAL A 217 -15.05 13.10 -7.71
CA VAL A 217 -13.99 12.08 -7.70
C VAL A 217 -13.63 11.70 -9.14
N LYS A 218 -14.62 11.49 -10.02
CA LYS A 218 -14.38 11.23 -11.45
C LYS A 218 -13.62 12.38 -12.12
N LYS A 219 -14.00 13.63 -11.85
CA LYS A 219 -13.30 14.83 -12.37
C LYS A 219 -11.85 14.88 -11.87
N LYS A 220 -11.60 14.63 -10.58
CA LYS A 220 -10.24 14.58 -9.99
C LYS A 220 -9.39 13.48 -10.63
N ILE A 221 -9.97 12.28 -10.80
CA ILE A 221 -9.31 11.16 -11.50
C ILE A 221 -9.02 11.52 -12.96
N GLY A 222 -9.95 12.18 -13.64
CA GLY A 222 -9.78 12.62 -15.03
C GLY A 222 -8.68 13.67 -15.21
N VAL A 223 -8.61 14.66 -14.30
CA VAL A 223 -7.52 15.66 -14.28
C VAL A 223 -6.18 14.99 -14.00
N ALA A 224 -6.10 14.12 -12.99
CA ALA A 224 -4.88 13.38 -12.66
C ALA A 224 -4.42 12.48 -13.82
N SER A 225 -5.37 11.80 -14.48
CA SER A 225 -5.09 10.98 -15.66
C SER A 225 -4.55 11.83 -16.81
N ARG A 226 -5.19 12.96 -17.15
CA ARG A 226 -4.69 13.87 -18.21
C ARG A 226 -3.30 14.39 -17.91
N LYS A 227 -3.03 14.78 -16.66
CA LYS A 227 -1.70 15.23 -16.21
C LYS A 227 -0.64 14.13 -16.34
N MET A 228 -1.00 12.88 -16.03
CA MET A 228 -0.12 11.73 -16.20
C MET A 228 0.14 11.43 -17.69
N TRP A 229 -0.88 11.55 -18.54
CA TRP A 229 -0.76 11.32 -19.99
C TRP A 229 -0.09 12.47 -20.75
N SER A 230 -0.03 13.68 -20.19
CA SER A 230 0.71 14.81 -20.76
C SER A 230 2.22 14.71 -20.54
N ASP A 231 2.69 13.88 -19.59
CA ASP A 231 4.11 13.60 -19.41
C ASP A 231 4.64 12.81 -20.62
N PRO A 232 5.59 13.37 -21.41
CA PRO A 232 6.09 12.74 -22.63
C PRO A 232 6.76 11.38 -22.39
N GLU A 233 7.51 11.22 -21.30
CA GLU A 233 8.21 9.96 -21.00
C GLU A 233 7.22 8.86 -20.65
N PHE A 234 6.25 9.18 -19.79
CA PHE A 234 5.19 8.25 -19.43
C PHE A 234 4.35 7.87 -20.64
N HIS A 235 3.94 8.85 -21.46
CA HIS A 235 3.15 8.63 -22.66
C HIS A 235 3.89 7.72 -23.65
N ALA A 236 5.17 7.98 -23.94
CA ALA A 236 5.98 7.18 -24.85
C ALA A 236 6.13 5.73 -24.35
N LYS A 237 6.48 5.55 -23.06
CA LYS A 237 6.62 4.22 -22.44
C LYS A 237 5.31 3.44 -22.48
N ARG A 238 4.20 4.07 -22.10
CA ARG A 238 2.89 3.43 -22.08
C ARG A 238 2.39 3.11 -23.49
N SER A 239 2.63 4.00 -24.45
CA SER A 239 2.31 3.78 -25.87
C SER A 239 3.09 2.60 -26.46
N LYS A 240 4.40 2.50 -26.19
CA LYS A 240 5.24 1.38 -26.63
C LYS A 240 4.73 0.05 -26.08
N GLN A 241 4.51 -0.04 -24.75
CA GLN A 241 3.96 -1.23 -24.10
C GLN A 241 2.60 -1.64 -24.68
N MET A 242 1.74 -0.65 -24.95
CA MET A 242 0.42 -0.90 -25.52
C MET A 242 0.51 -1.43 -26.96
N LYS A 243 1.39 -0.87 -27.79
CA LYS A 243 1.65 -1.37 -29.16
C LYS A 243 2.20 -2.79 -29.15
N GLU A 244 3.15 -3.10 -28.27
CA GLU A 244 3.70 -4.45 -28.12
C GLU A 244 2.61 -5.44 -27.70
N TYR A 245 1.80 -5.09 -26.70
CA TYR A 245 0.68 -5.92 -26.25
C TYR A 245 -0.36 -6.19 -27.35
N PHE A 246 -0.78 -5.15 -28.08
CA PHE A 246 -1.71 -5.31 -29.21
C PHE A 246 -1.09 -6.04 -30.40
N ASN A 247 0.24 -6.12 -30.48
CA ASN A 247 0.92 -6.86 -31.53
C ASN A 247 1.05 -8.36 -31.24
N LEU A 248 0.83 -8.81 -29.99
CA LEU A 248 0.83 -10.23 -29.64
C LEU A 248 -0.27 -10.98 -30.41
N PRO A 249 0.04 -12.12 -31.08
CA PRO A 249 -0.92 -12.87 -31.89
C PRO A 249 -2.20 -13.23 -31.13
N GLU A 250 -2.08 -13.74 -29.91
CA GLU A 250 -3.23 -14.10 -29.06
C GLU A 250 -4.15 -12.91 -28.76
N VAL A 251 -3.59 -11.71 -28.61
CA VAL A 251 -4.35 -10.50 -28.31
C VAL A 251 -5.08 -10.03 -29.55
N LYS A 252 -4.42 -10.03 -30.72
CA LYS A 252 -5.07 -9.73 -32.01
C LYS A 252 -6.23 -10.66 -32.28
N GLU A 253 -6.04 -11.95 -32.03
CA GLU A 253 -7.08 -12.97 -32.24
C GLU A 253 -8.26 -12.78 -31.30
N LYS A 254 -8.03 -12.57 -30.00
CA LYS A 254 -9.10 -12.28 -29.02
C LYS A 254 -9.88 -11.01 -29.36
N ILE A 255 -9.19 -9.97 -29.84
CA ILE A 255 -9.84 -8.72 -30.28
C ILE A 255 -10.67 -8.98 -31.53
N ALA A 256 -10.13 -9.70 -32.52
CA ALA A 256 -10.85 -10.06 -33.73
C ALA A 256 -12.08 -10.93 -33.44
N GLU A 257 -11.95 -11.91 -32.54
CA GLU A 257 -13.06 -12.77 -32.10
C GLU A 257 -14.17 -11.97 -31.43
N LYS A 258 -13.83 -11.11 -30.47
CA LYS A 258 -14.82 -10.20 -29.85
C LYS A 258 -15.47 -9.27 -30.86
N THR A 259 -14.69 -8.76 -31.81
CA THR A 259 -15.21 -7.89 -32.87
C THR A 259 -16.19 -8.66 -33.76
N ARG A 260 -15.88 -9.92 -34.11
CA ARG A 260 -16.80 -10.80 -34.85
C ARG A 260 -18.08 -11.07 -34.05
N GLN A 261 -17.97 -11.37 -32.75
CA GLN A 261 -19.13 -11.58 -31.87
C GLN A 261 -20.02 -10.34 -31.78
N GLN A 262 -19.41 -9.15 -31.61
CA GLN A 262 -20.14 -7.88 -31.58
C GLN A 262 -20.78 -7.52 -32.93
N MET A 263 -20.16 -7.90 -34.04
CA MET A 263 -20.69 -7.64 -35.39
C MET A 263 -21.72 -8.68 -35.85
N ALA A 264 -21.75 -9.86 -35.22
CA ALA A 264 -22.76 -10.88 -35.44
C ALA A 264 -24.10 -10.51 -34.79
N ASP A 265 -24.08 -9.76 -33.69
CA ASP A 265 -25.27 -9.18 -33.08
C ASP A 265 -25.79 -7.99 -33.93
N PRO A 266 -26.99 -8.09 -34.54
CA PRO A 266 -27.55 -7.03 -35.38
C PRO A 266 -27.75 -5.70 -34.66
N GLU A 267 -28.08 -5.73 -33.36
CA GLU A 267 -28.34 -4.51 -32.58
C GLU A 267 -27.03 -3.78 -32.25
N ALA A 268 -26.01 -4.51 -31.81
CA ALA A 268 -24.67 -3.97 -31.62
C ALA A 268 -24.08 -3.44 -32.94
N ARG A 269 -24.26 -4.17 -34.04
CA ARG A 269 -23.83 -3.74 -35.38
C ARG A 269 -24.46 -2.41 -35.80
N LYS A 270 -25.77 -2.24 -35.59
CA LYS A 270 -26.48 -0.99 -35.88
C LYS A 270 -25.97 0.16 -35.01
N LYS A 271 -25.81 -0.05 -33.69
CA LYS A 271 -25.25 0.95 -32.76
C LYS A 271 -23.83 1.39 -33.14
N ILE A 272 -22.98 0.44 -33.54
CA ILE A 272 -21.62 0.72 -34.00
C ILE A 272 -21.66 1.56 -35.29
N GLY A 273 -22.53 1.21 -36.25
CA GLY A 273 -22.74 1.98 -37.47
C GLY A 273 -23.20 3.42 -37.20
N GLU A 274 -24.18 3.61 -36.33
CA GLU A 274 -24.67 4.94 -35.93
C GLU A 274 -23.58 5.77 -35.22
N ALA A 275 -22.79 5.16 -34.34
CA ALA A 275 -21.67 5.82 -33.68
C ALA A 275 -20.57 6.24 -34.68
N MET A 276 -20.27 5.38 -35.66
CA MET A 276 -19.34 5.70 -36.75
C MET A 276 -19.86 6.85 -37.61
N CYS A 277 -21.15 6.89 -37.93
CA CYS A 277 -21.79 8.00 -38.65
C CYS A 277 -21.73 9.33 -37.87
N LYS A 278 -21.98 9.31 -36.56
CA LYS A 278 -21.84 10.50 -35.69
C LYS A 278 -20.40 11.00 -35.63
N HIS A 279 -19.43 10.08 -35.53
CA HIS A 279 -18.00 10.42 -35.54
C HIS A 279 -17.57 11.00 -36.90
N ARG A 280 -18.12 10.49 -38.02
CA ARG A 280 -17.95 11.03 -39.38
C ARG A 280 -18.46 12.47 -39.47
N GLY A 281 -19.68 12.75 -39.00
CA GLY A 281 -20.23 14.12 -38.96
C GLY A 281 -19.38 15.09 -38.12
N TYR A 282 -18.79 14.60 -37.03
CA TYR A 282 -17.87 15.38 -36.20
C TYR A 282 -16.54 15.67 -36.90
N ILE A 283 -15.91 14.69 -37.55
CA ILE A 283 -14.65 14.88 -38.28
C ILE A 283 -14.83 15.87 -39.44
N PHE A 284 -15.94 15.75 -40.17
CA PHE A 284 -16.27 16.62 -41.30
C PHE A 284 -16.56 18.05 -40.85
N SER A 285 -17.34 18.24 -39.77
CA SER A 285 -17.62 19.57 -39.21
C SER A 285 -16.39 20.26 -38.59
N LYS A 286 -15.35 19.50 -38.21
CA LYS A 286 -14.08 20.03 -37.70
C LYS A 286 -12.97 20.14 -38.75
N GLY A 287 -13.22 19.76 -40.00
CA GLY A 287 -12.23 19.83 -41.09
C GLY A 287 -10.98 18.97 -40.86
N ILE A 288 -11.06 17.94 -40.00
CA ILE A 288 -9.90 17.13 -39.63
C ILE A 288 -9.62 16.12 -40.76
N LYS A 289 -8.54 16.31 -41.53
CA LYS A 289 -8.13 15.35 -42.56
C LYS A 289 -7.63 14.04 -41.92
N PRO A 290 -8.12 12.86 -42.35
CA PRO A 290 -7.67 11.60 -41.78
C PRO A 290 -6.21 11.32 -42.15
N LYS A 291 -5.42 10.89 -41.16
CA LYS A 291 -3.97 10.66 -41.31
C LYS A 291 -3.59 9.48 -42.21
N ASN A 292 -4.52 8.57 -42.54
CA ASN A 292 -4.24 7.46 -43.45
C ASN A 292 -5.50 7.02 -44.24
N PRO A 293 -5.66 7.45 -45.51
CA PRO A 293 -6.83 7.13 -46.33
C PRO A 293 -6.92 5.65 -46.75
N ARG A 294 -5.88 4.84 -46.55
CA ARG A 294 -5.85 3.40 -46.90
C ARG A 294 -6.20 2.46 -45.75
N SER A 295 -6.57 2.98 -44.58
CA SER A 295 -6.96 2.16 -43.43
C SER A 295 -8.16 1.27 -43.79
N VAL A 296 -8.18 0.02 -43.32
CA VAL A 296 -9.30 -0.93 -43.52
C VAL A 296 -10.65 -0.33 -43.10
N PHE A 297 -10.62 0.56 -42.11
CA PHE A 297 -11.75 1.34 -41.63
C PHE A 297 -12.36 2.24 -42.73
N TYR A 298 -11.53 2.81 -43.61
CA TYR A 298 -11.95 3.64 -44.75
C TYR A 298 -12.26 2.83 -46.03
N LYS A 299 -11.80 1.58 -46.13
CA LYS A 299 -12.23 0.68 -47.21
C LYS A 299 -13.62 0.09 -46.96
N ILE A 300 -13.96 -0.14 -45.69
CA ILE A 300 -15.32 -0.51 -45.25
C ILE A 300 -16.27 0.69 -45.41
N TRP A 301 -15.77 1.91 -45.21
CA TRP A 301 -16.46 3.21 -45.37
C TRP A 301 -17.01 3.47 -46.78
N ASP A 302 -16.25 3.22 -47.86
CA ASP A 302 -16.72 3.48 -49.24
C ASP A 302 -17.78 2.48 -49.73
N LYS A 303 -17.78 1.24 -49.21
CA LYS A 303 -18.65 0.16 -49.73
C LYS A 303 -19.97 -0.02 -48.99
N ILE A 304 -20.18 0.63 -47.84
CA ILE A 304 -21.49 0.65 -47.15
C ILE A 304 -22.46 1.63 -47.85
N GLU A 305 -21.95 2.64 -48.57
CA GLU A 305 -22.78 3.58 -49.35
C GLU A 305 -23.34 2.97 -50.66
N SER A 306 -22.66 1.97 -51.26
CA SER A 306 -23.17 1.24 -52.43
C SER A 306 -23.87 -0.06 -52.00
N LYS A 307 -25.19 -0.16 -52.20
CA LYS A 307 -26.02 -1.35 -51.88
C LYS A 307 -25.58 -2.61 -52.67
N ILE A 308 -24.47 -3.23 -52.27
CA ILE A 308 -23.94 -4.46 -52.88
C ILE A 308 -23.87 -5.55 -51.80
N THR A 309 -24.35 -6.75 -52.11
CA THR A 309 -24.35 -7.88 -51.18
C THR A 309 -22.96 -8.51 -51.04
N PHE A 310 -22.67 -9.04 -49.84
CA PHE A 310 -21.34 -9.56 -49.46
C PHE A 310 -20.81 -10.70 -50.36
N ALA A 311 -21.68 -11.39 -51.12
CA ALA A 311 -21.29 -12.43 -52.08
C ALA A 311 -20.47 -11.88 -53.27
N GLU A 312 -20.71 -10.64 -53.70
CA GLU A 312 -19.96 -9.99 -54.78
C GLU A 312 -18.61 -9.45 -54.28
N LEU A 313 -18.54 -9.08 -52.99
CA LEU A 313 -17.30 -8.69 -52.30
C LEU A 313 -16.29 -9.84 -52.17
N TYR A 314 -16.76 -11.08 -52.00
CA TYR A 314 -15.89 -12.25 -51.88
C TYR A 314 -15.31 -12.69 -53.24
N ARG A 315 -16.05 -12.53 -54.35
CA ARG A 315 -15.52 -12.77 -55.71
C ARG A 315 -14.41 -11.77 -56.08
N PHE A 316 -14.54 -10.52 -55.66
CA PHE A 316 -13.54 -9.49 -55.94
C PHE A 316 -12.24 -9.65 -55.11
N ASP A 317 -12.27 -10.18 -53.88
CA ASP A 317 -11.05 -10.49 -53.10
C ASP A 317 -10.20 -11.59 -53.77
N ILE A 318 -10.85 -12.52 -54.46
CA ILE A 318 -10.18 -13.57 -55.24
C ILE A 318 -9.57 -13.00 -56.53
N GLU A 319 -10.29 -12.13 -57.25
CA GLU A 319 -9.78 -11.47 -58.46
C GLU A 319 -8.68 -10.45 -58.17
N SER A 320 -8.79 -9.68 -57.08
CA SER A 320 -7.76 -8.70 -56.71
C SER A 320 -6.49 -9.36 -56.17
N ARG A 321 -6.56 -10.53 -55.53
CA ARG A 321 -5.37 -11.36 -55.24
C ARG A 321 -4.73 -11.90 -56.51
N ARG A 322 -5.53 -12.38 -57.47
CA ARG A 322 -5.04 -12.83 -58.79
C ARG A 322 -4.37 -11.71 -59.60
N ILE A 323 -4.91 -10.50 -59.57
CA ILE A 323 -4.34 -9.34 -60.26
C ILE A 323 -3.05 -8.87 -59.58
N SER A 324 -3.00 -8.88 -58.24
CA SER A 324 -1.76 -8.58 -57.49
C SER A 324 -0.66 -9.61 -57.82
N GLU A 325 -0.99 -10.90 -57.88
CA GLU A 325 -0.04 -11.95 -58.27
C GLU A 325 0.38 -11.87 -59.75
N ALA A 326 -0.49 -11.40 -60.65
CA ALA A 326 -0.17 -11.22 -62.06
C ALA A 326 0.75 -10.01 -62.31
N VAL A 327 0.56 -8.94 -61.55
CA VAL A 327 1.43 -7.74 -61.58
C VAL A 327 2.79 -8.03 -60.97
N ASP A 328 2.85 -8.76 -59.84
CA ASP A 328 4.12 -9.18 -59.22
C ASP A 328 4.92 -10.18 -60.09
N ARG A 329 4.26 -10.86 -61.04
CA ARG A 329 4.89 -11.75 -62.04
C ARG A 329 5.16 -11.09 -63.39
N GLY A 330 4.95 -9.78 -63.51
CA GLY A 330 5.35 -8.99 -64.69
C GLY A 330 4.40 -9.05 -65.90
N TYR A 331 3.15 -9.49 -65.74
CA TYR A 331 2.18 -9.49 -66.84
C TYR A 331 1.46 -8.13 -66.95
N LEU A 332 1.42 -7.58 -68.17
CA LEU A 332 0.73 -6.33 -68.50
C LEU A 332 -0.76 -6.62 -68.73
N VAL A 333 -1.62 -6.17 -67.80
CA VAL A 333 -3.08 -6.31 -67.94
C VAL A 333 -3.62 -5.07 -68.66
N ILE A 334 -3.98 -5.22 -69.93
CA ILE A 334 -4.73 -4.20 -70.68
C ILE A 334 -6.20 -4.34 -70.29
N VAL A 335 -6.74 -3.33 -69.61
CA VAL A 335 -8.17 -3.24 -69.29
C VAL A 335 -8.86 -2.52 -70.47
N LYS A 336 -9.81 -3.19 -71.12
CA LYS A 336 -10.75 -2.56 -72.08
C LYS A 336 -11.93 -1.94 -71.35
#